data_AF-A0A933M2Q0-F1
#
_entry.id   AF-A0A933M2Q0-F1
#
_cell.length_a   1.000
_cell.length_b   1.000
_cell.length_c   1.000
_cell.angle_alpha   90.00
_cell.angle_beta   90.00
_cell.angle_gamma   90.00
#
_symmetry.space_group_name_H-M   'P 1'
#
loop_
_entity.id
_entity.type
_entity.pdbx_description
1 polymer ?
#
loop_
_entity_poly.entity_id
_entity_poly.type
_entity_poly.pdbx_seq_one_letter_code
_entity_poly.pdbx_strand_id
1 'polypeptide(L)'
;MKLDEFLKAKGNAVLDASDAEMMAFAKKHLNYKHNKGLDFIGRFNRKYIIGEAKFLTDFGGHQNAQFNDAIATIKTKNVEAVKIAVLDGVLYIKGNNKMYKDITGKLKNENIMSALVLREFLYQT
;
A
#
# COMPACT_ATOMS: atom_id res chain seq x y z
N MET A 1 -16.76 3.29 0.79
CA MET A 1 -17.76 3.93 -0.10
C MET A 1 -17.69 3.23 -1.44
N LYS A 2 -18.85 2.96 -2.06
CA LYS A 2 -18.83 2.41 -3.43
C LYS A 2 -18.30 3.46 -4.42
N LEU A 3 -17.91 3.04 -5.62
CA LEU A 3 -17.18 3.86 -6.60
C LEU A 3 -17.85 5.22 -6.87
N ASP A 4 -19.16 5.23 -7.15
CA ASP A 4 -19.88 6.47 -7.47
C ASP A 4 -19.91 7.47 -6.31
N GLU A 5 -20.05 6.97 -5.08
CA GLU A 5 -20.01 7.79 -3.87
C GLU A 5 -18.60 8.32 -3.61
N PHE A 6 -17.59 7.47 -3.81
CA PHE A 6 -16.18 7.83 -3.62
C PHE A 6 -15.76 8.99 -4.55
N LEU A 7 -16.20 8.94 -5.81
CA LEU A 7 -15.97 9.99 -6.81
C LEU A 7 -16.69 11.30 -6.47
N LYS A 8 -17.90 11.24 -5.90
CA LYS A 8 -18.70 12.42 -5.51
C LYS A 8 -18.25 13.04 -4.19
N ALA A 9 -17.70 12.25 -3.29
CA ALA A 9 -17.24 12.72 -1.99
C ALA A 9 -16.12 13.75 -2.16
N LYS A 10 -16.10 14.78 -1.30
CA LYS A 10 -15.07 15.85 -1.30
C LYS A 10 -14.03 15.68 -0.19
N GLY A 11 -14.34 14.90 0.83
CA GLY A 11 -13.50 14.68 2.01
C GLY A 11 -12.72 13.38 1.97
N ASN A 12 -12.22 13.01 3.15
CA ASN A 12 -11.54 11.75 3.37
C ASN A 12 -12.48 10.58 3.08
N ALA A 13 -12.03 9.60 2.32
CA ALA A 13 -12.83 8.46 1.92
C ALA A 13 -11.95 7.24 1.65
N VAL A 14 -12.51 6.05 1.86
CA VAL A 14 -11.92 4.78 1.45
C VAL A 14 -12.85 4.15 0.42
N LEU A 15 -12.27 3.68 -0.70
CA LEU A 15 -12.98 2.97 -1.73
C LEU A 15 -13.27 1.54 -1.24
N ASP A 16 -14.54 1.16 -1.24
CA ASP A 16 -15.00 -0.18 -0.92
C ASP A 16 -15.37 -0.86 -2.25
N ALA A 17 -14.40 -1.58 -2.81
CA ALA A 17 -14.48 -2.27 -4.09
C ALA A 17 -13.56 -3.50 -4.07
N SER A 18 -13.72 -4.41 -5.03
CA SER A 18 -12.80 -5.54 -5.21
C SER A 18 -11.41 -5.08 -5.69
N ASP A 19 -10.38 -5.90 -5.50
CA ASP A 19 -9.01 -5.63 -5.97
C ASP A 19 -8.95 -5.32 -7.48
N ALA A 20 -9.80 -5.99 -8.27
CA ALA A 20 -9.91 -5.78 -9.70
C ALA A 20 -10.50 -4.39 -10.03
N GLU A 21 -11.56 -3.99 -9.32
CA GLU A 21 -12.16 -2.66 -9.47
C GLU A 21 -11.22 -1.55 -8.98
N MET A 22 -10.50 -1.78 -7.87
CA MET A 22 -9.47 -0.87 -7.38
C MET A 22 -8.34 -0.70 -8.41
N MET A 23 -7.84 -1.80 -9.00
CA MET A 23 -6.85 -1.71 -10.07
C MET A 23 -7.39 -0.96 -11.30
N ALA A 24 -8.65 -1.20 -11.70
CA ALA A 24 -9.28 -0.49 -12.80
C ALA A 24 -9.40 1.02 -12.52
N PHE A 25 -9.79 1.39 -11.30
CA PHE A 25 -9.79 2.77 -10.85
C PHE A 25 -8.39 3.39 -10.93
N ALA A 26 -7.37 2.73 -10.37
CA ALA A 26 -6.00 3.25 -10.34
C ALA A 26 -5.41 3.40 -11.76
N LYS A 27 -5.71 2.47 -12.67
CA LYS A 27 -5.34 2.56 -14.09
C LYS A 27 -5.96 3.78 -14.76
N LYS A 28 -7.26 3.98 -14.52
CA LYS A 28 -8.06 5.04 -15.16
C LYS A 28 -7.74 6.43 -14.61
N HIS A 29 -7.50 6.55 -13.30
CA HIS A 29 -7.46 7.84 -12.61
C HIS A 29 -6.08 8.22 -12.06
N LEU A 30 -5.17 7.26 -11.86
CA LEU A 30 -3.91 7.48 -11.14
C LEU A 30 -2.67 7.10 -11.95
N ASN A 31 -2.82 6.85 -13.27
CA ASN A 31 -1.75 6.39 -14.16
C ASN A 31 -1.03 5.12 -13.66
N TYR A 32 -1.75 4.24 -12.96
CA TYR A 32 -1.19 2.99 -12.44
C TYR A 32 -1.06 1.96 -13.57
N LYS A 33 0.16 1.62 -13.99
CA LYS A 33 0.42 0.70 -15.12
C LYS A 33 0.73 -0.74 -14.71
N HIS A 34 0.87 -0.99 -13.41
CA HIS A 34 1.20 -2.32 -12.90
C HIS A 34 -0.02 -3.24 -12.99
N ASN A 35 0.19 -4.51 -13.36
CA ASN A 35 -0.87 -5.49 -13.56
C ASN A 35 -1.09 -6.33 -12.29
N LYS A 36 -1.42 -5.66 -11.19
CA LYS A 36 -1.74 -6.29 -9.91
C LYS A 36 -2.90 -5.55 -9.25
N GLY A 37 -3.78 -6.31 -8.60
CA GLY A 37 -4.78 -5.79 -7.68
C GLY A 37 -4.16 -4.89 -6.61
N LEU A 38 -4.97 -4.06 -5.98
CA LEU A 38 -4.57 -3.23 -4.84
C LEU A 38 -5.46 -3.63 -3.67
N ASP A 39 -4.88 -3.71 -2.47
CA ASP A 39 -5.64 -3.98 -1.24
C ASP A 39 -6.31 -2.70 -0.69
N PHE A 40 -5.80 -1.53 -1.07
CA PHE A 40 -6.25 -0.25 -0.52
C PHE A 40 -6.26 0.87 -1.56
N ILE A 41 -7.38 1.60 -1.65
CA ILE A 41 -7.47 2.93 -2.25
C ILE A 41 -8.21 3.87 -1.31
N GLY A 42 -7.57 4.99 -0.99
CA GLY A 42 -8.14 6.06 -0.19
C GLY A 42 -7.93 7.42 -0.83
N ARG A 43 -8.73 8.39 -0.40
CA ARG A 43 -8.45 9.81 -0.57
C ARG A 43 -8.37 10.42 0.81
N PHE A 44 -7.21 10.98 1.17
CA PHE A 44 -7.03 11.70 2.43
C PHE A 44 -6.31 13.01 2.16
N ASN A 45 -6.73 14.09 2.80
CA ASN A 45 -6.12 15.41 2.66
C ASN A 45 -5.97 15.85 1.18
N ARG A 46 -7.00 15.53 0.37
CA ARG A 46 -7.08 15.77 -1.08
C ARG A 46 -6.05 15.02 -1.94
N LYS A 47 -5.33 14.06 -1.37
CA LYS A 47 -4.40 13.17 -2.09
C LYS A 47 -4.99 11.78 -2.22
N TYR A 48 -4.78 11.13 -3.36
CA TYR A 48 -5.03 9.70 -3.48
C TYR A 48 -3.91 8.92 -2.82
N ILE A 49 -4.28 7.81 -2.20
CA ILE A 49 -3.40 6.87 -1.52
C ILE A 49 -3.73 5.49 -2.05
N ILE A 50 -2.73 4.74 -2.49
CA ILE A 50 -2.88 3.34 -2.91
C ILE A 50 -1.92 2.47 -2.12
N GLY A 51 -2.26 1.20 -1.90
CA GLY A 51 -1.35 0.31 -1.22
C GLY A 51 -1.70 -1.16 -1.25
N GLU A 52 -0.75 -1.92 -0.72
CA GLU A 52 -0.86 -3.35 -0.43
C GLU A 52 -0.79 -3.54 1.08
N ALA A 53 -1.54 -4.53 1.59
CA ALA A 53 -1.52 -4.98 2.96
C ALA A 53 -1.11 -6.45 3.02
N LYS A 54 -0.18 -6.80 3.90
CA LYS A 54 0.27 -8.20 4.10
C LYS A 54 0.62 -8.46 5.57
N PHE A 55 0.18 -9.60 6.09
CA PHE A 55 0.61 -10.09 7.39
C PHE A 55 1.65 -11.20 7.20
N LEU A 56 2.90 -10.88 7.54
CA LEU A 56 4.08 -11.71 7.28
C LEU A 56 4.45 -12.50 8.54
N THR A 57 4.06 -13.77 8.61
CA THR A 57 4.16 -14.57 9.84
C THR A 57 5.49 -15.32 9.99
N ASP A 58 6.26 -15.49 8.92
CA ASP A 58 7.52 -16.23 8.93
C ASP A 58 8.51 -15.70 7.88
N PHE A 59 9.74 -16.17 7.92
CA PHE A 59 10.79 -15.85 6.97
C PHE A 59 10.89 -16.90 5.85
N GLY A 60 11.06 -16.46 4.60
CA GLY A 60 11.32 -17.37 3.48
C GLY A 60 10.07 -17.72 2.66
N GLY A 61 10.30 -18.46 1.57
CA GLY A 61 9.23 -18.99 0.71
C GLY A 61 8.19 -17.96 0.27
N HIS A 62 6.91 -18.30 0.47
CA HIS A 62 5.76 -17.48 0.09
C HIS A 62 5.74 -16.11 0.77
N GLN A 63 6.29 -15.97 1.98
CA GLN A 63 6.32 -14.70 2.70
C GLN A 63 7.23 -13.68 2.01
N ASN A 64 8.35 -14.15 1.44
CA ASN A 64 9.21 -13.28 0.62
C ASN A 64 8.49 -12.82 -0.66
N ALA A 65 7.65 -13.66 -1.27
CA ALA A 65 6.88 -13.28 -2.44
C ALA A 65 5.84 -12.20 -2.09
N GLN A 66 5.11 -12.37 -0.99
CA GLN A 66 4.16 -11.38 -0.47
C GLN A 66 4.83 -10.05 -0.11
N PHE A 67 6.02 -10.10 0.52
CA PHE A 67 6.81 -8.91 0.77
C PHE A 67 7.21 -8.21 -0.54
N ASN A 68 7.79 -8.96 -1.48
CA ASN A 68 8.24 -8.40 -2.77
C ASN A 68 7.09 -7.81 -3.59
N ASP A 69 5.90 -8.41 -3.50
CA ASP A 69 4.68 -7.90 -4.11
C ASP A 69 4.31 -6.50 -3.60
N ALA A 70 4.29 -6.33 -2.27
CA ALA A 70 4.07 -5.01 -1.68
C ALA A 70 5.16 -4.00 -2.08
N ILE A 71 6.42 -4.46 -2.16
CA ILE A 71 7.54 -3.62 -2.60
C ILE A 71 7.39 -3.23 -4.09
N ALA A 72 6.86 -4.11 -4.95
CA ALA A 72 6.62 -3.80 -6.36
C ALA A 72 5.57 -2.68 -6.50
N THR A 73 4.49 -2.73 -5.71
CA THR A 73 3.46 -1.68 -5.69
C THR A 73 4.06 -0.33 -5.32
N ILE A 74 4.83 -0.23 -4.22
CA ILE A 74 5.45 1.06 -3.81
C ILE A 74 6.49 1.57 -4.81
N LYS A 75 7.19 0.69 -5.52
CA LYS A 75 8.20 1.07 -6.52
C LYS A 75 7.61 1.40 -7.89
N THR A 76 6.31 1.21 -8.09
CA THR A 76 5.65 1.56 -9.37
C THR A 76 5.83 3.05 -9.66
N LYS A 77 6.38 3.37 -10.83
CA LYS A 77 6.74 4.75 -11.22
C LYS A 77 5.54 5.48 -11.82
N ASN A 78 5.57 6.81 -11.75
CA ASN A 78 4.63 7.72 -12.40
C ASN A 78 3.16 7.51 -12.00
N VAL A 79 2.92 7.07 -10.76
CA VAL A 79 1.56 6.95 -10.21
C VAL A 79 1.18 8.26 -9.52
N GLU A 80 0.01 8.78 -9.83
CA GLU A 80 -0.54 10.02 -9.26
C GLU A 80 -1.20 9.78 -7.88
N ALA A 81 -0.47 9.09 -7.00
CA ALA A 81 -0.93 8.77 -5.65
C ALA A 81 0.26 8.56 -4.69
N VAL A 82 0.02 8.77 -3.41
CA VAL A 82 0.91 8.30 -2.35
C VAL A 82 0.82 6.78 -2.31
N LYS A 83 1.96 6.11 -2.42
CA LYS A 83 2.02 4.64 -2.34
C LYS A 83 2.42 4.24 -0.93
N ILE A 84 1.71 3.27 -0.37
CA ILE A 84 1.99 2.71 0.95
C ILE A 84 2.07 1.19 0.90
N ALA A 85 2.82 0.61 1.83
CA ALA A 85 2.73 -0.81 2.15
C ALA A 85 2.41 -0.95 3.64
N VAL A 86 1.28 -1.57 3.94
CA VAL A 86 0.82 -1.86 5.29
C VAL A 86 1.23 -3.28 5.63
N LEU A 87 2.40 -3.42 6.26
CA LEU A 87 3.02 -4.71 6.51
C LEU A 87 3.08 -4.95 8.01
N ASP A 88 2.58 -6.09 8.46
CA ASP A 88 2.65 -6.52 9.86
C ASP A 88 3.39 -7.85 9.99
N GLY A 89 3.94 -8.12 11.18
CA GLY A 89 4.59 -9.39 11.50
C GLY A 89 6.12 -9.35 11.58
N VAL A 90 6.78 -10.40 11.10
CA VAL A 90 8.19 -10.69 11.42
C VAL A 90 9.21 -9.72 10.82
N LEU A 91 8.80 -8.90 9.84
CA LEU A 91 9.68 -7.92 9.18
C LEU A 91 10.27 -6.87 10.14
N TYR A 92 9.61 -6.61 11.27
CA TYR A 92 10.07 -5.65 12.27
C TYR A 92 11.00 -6.26 13.32
N ILE A 93 11.13 -7.59 13.35
CA ILE A 93 12.01 -8.27 14.28
C ILE A 93 13.46 -8.02 13.87
N LYS A 94 14.20 -7.31 14.73
CA LYS A 94 15.61 -6.99 14.52
C LYS A 94 16.42 -8.27 14.33
N GLY A 95 17.12 -8.36 13.21
CA GLY A 95 17.96 -9.51 12.91
C GLY A 95 18.63 -9.42 11.54
N ASN A 96 19.26 -10.52 11.14
CA ASN A 96 19.96 -10.62 9.86
C ASN A 96 19.05 -10.99 8.67
N ASN A 97 17.73 -11.04 8.89
CA ASN A 97 16.75 -11.44 7.87
C ASN A 97 16.60 -10.36 6.79
N LYS A 98 16.22 -10.81 5.58
CA LYS A 98 16.10 -9.96 4.40
C LYS A 98 15.12 -8.81 4.58
N MET A 99 13.94 -9.08 5.15
CA MET A 99 12.86 -8.09 5.25
C MET A 99 13.25 -6.95 6.19
N TYR A 100 13.77 -7.27 7.38
CA TYR A 100 14.24 -6.28 8.36
C TYR A 100 15.35 -5.41 7.77
N LYS A 101 16.34 -6.02 7.11
CA LYS A 101 17.42 -5.29 6.44
C LYS A 101 16.90 -4.38 5.32
N ASP A 102 15.92 -4.86 4.56
CA ASP A 102 15.35 -4.10 3.45
C ASP A 102 14.61 -2.85 3.97
N ILE A 103 13.74 -3.00 4.98
CA ILE A 103 12.95 -1.88 5.53
C ILE A 103 13.76 -0.88 6.35
N THR A 104 14.84 -1.33 7.01
CA THR A 104 15.73 -0.43 7.78
C THR A 104 16.87 0.14 6.94
N GLY A 105 17.13 -0.42 5.76
CA GLY A 105 18.19 0.00 4.85
C GLY A 105 17.63 0.62 3.57
N LYS A 106 17.52 -0.17 2.51
CA LYS A 106 17.25 0.32 1.15
C LYS A 106 15.84 0.90 0.95
N LEU A 107 14.88 0.55 1.80
CA LEU A 107 13.49 0.99 1.74
C LEU A 107 13.13 1.96 2.88
N LYS A 108 14.12 2.44 3.66
CA LYS A 108 13.88 3.25 4.87
C LYS A 108 13.11 4.56 4.65
N ASN A 109 13.09 5.05 3.41
CA ASN A 109 12.39 6.29 3.02
C ASN A 109 11.06 6.02 2.30
N GLU A 110 10.68 4.74 2.14
CA GLU A 110 9.39 4.37 1.56
C GLU A 110 8.33 4.33 2.67
N ASN A 111 7.06 4.53 2.30
CA ASN A 111 5.94 4.48 3.25
C ASN A 111 5.56 3.03 3.59
N ILE A 112 6.41 2.36 4.36
CA ILE A 112 6.19 1.00 4.87
C ILE A 112 5.90 1.09 6.36
N MET A 113 4.73 0.60 6.78
CA MET A 113 4.26 0.76 8.16
C MET A 113 3.37 -0.38 8.62
N SER A 114 3.24 -0.55 9.94
CA SER A 114 2.26 -1.44 10.56
C SER A 114 0.85 -0.85 10.42
N ALA A 115 -0.19 -1.70 10.37
CA ALA A 115 -1.58 -1.22 10.43
C ALA A 115 -1.86 -0.37 11.68
N LEU A 116 -1.09 -0.56 12.76
CA LEU A 116 -1.21 0.17 14.02
C LEU A 116 -1.01 1.69 13.88
N VAL A 117 -0.29 2.15 12.86
CA VAL A 117 -0.01 3.58 12.62
C VAL A 117 -0.63 4.09 11.32
N LEU A 118 -1.42 3.26 10.64
CA LEU A 118 -2.02 3.61 9.36
C LEU A 118 -2.95 4.81 9.50
N ARG A 119 -3.76 4.86 10.57
CA ARG A 119 -4.69 5.96 10.79
C ARG A 119 -3.94 7.28 10.92
N GLU A 120 -2.92 7.34 11.77
CA GLU A 120 -2.11 8.53 11.99
C GLU A 120 -1.46 8.98 10.69
N PHE A 121 -0.89 8.04 9.91
CA PHE A 121 -0.32 8.33 8.60
C PHE A 121 -1.35 8.95 7.65
N LEU A 122 -2.53 8.33 7.50
CA LEU A 122 -3.57 8.79 6.59
C LEU A 122 -4.04 10.22 6.90
N TYR A 123 -4.11 10.60 8.17
CA TYR A 123 -4.54 11.94 8.58
C TYR A 123 -3.43 13.00 8.55
N GLN A 124 -2.15 12.60 8.51
CA GLN A 124 -1.00 13.50 8.46
C GLN A 124 -0.42 13.74 7.05
N THR A 125 -0.79 12.91 6.07
CA THR A 125 -0.23 12.90 4.71
C THR A 125 -0.70 14.06 3.83
#